data_AF-A0A0S8A1G9-F1
#
_entry.id   AF-A0A0S8A1G9-F1
#
_cell.length_a   1.000
_cell.length_b   1.000
_cell.length_c   1.000
_cell.angle_alpha   90.00
_cell.angle_beta   90.00
_cell.angle_gamma   90.00
#
_symmetry.space_group_name_H-M   'P 1'
#
loop_
_entity.id
_entity.type
_entity.pdbx_description
1 polymer ?
#
loop_
_entity_poly.entity_id
_entity_poly.type
_entity_poly.pdbx_seq_one_letter_code
_entity_poly.pdbx_strand_id
1 'polypeptide(L)'
;MKIRHFFYNSFLIENGKNKIAIDPGQNLWIFKLSSLIPKTEWKSITHILITHGDPDHHWQSDRVAEASNAPVVCGKDLAKNLVWVPR
;
A
#
# COMPACT_ATOMS: atom_id res chain seq x y z
N MET A 1 13.06 11.09 10.71
CA MET A 1 12.63 9.92 9.92
C MET A 1 12.18 8.83 10.86
N LYS A 2 11.00 8.22 10.62
CA LYS A 2 10.45 7.11 11.40
C LYS A 2 9.99 6.00 10.44
N ILE A 3 10.31 4.75 10.76
CA ILE A 3 9.95 3.58 9.95
C ILE A 3 9.14 2.63 10.83
N ARG A 4 8.01 2.13 10.32
CA ARG A 4 7.17 1.11 10.96
C ARG A 4 7.00 -0.07 10.01
N HIS A 5 7.20 -1.27 10.53
CA HIS A 5 7.03 -2.54 9.80
C HIS A 5 5.71 -3.20 10.24
N PHE A 6 4.96 -3.74 9.28
CA PHE A 6 3.64 -4.35 9.50
C PHE A 6 3.60 -5.83 9.10
N PHE A 7 4.73 -6.53 9.24
CA PHE A 7 5.00 -7.88 8.72
C PHE A 7 5.21 -7.94 7.21
N TYR A 8 5.80 -9.06 6.77
CA TYR A 8 6.21 -9.31 5.39
C TYR A 8 7.04 -8.14 4.84
N ASN A 9 6.52 -7.52 3.80
CA ASN A 9 7.09 -6.50 2.94
C ASN A 9 6.42 -5.12 3.15
N SER A 10 5.44 -4.99 4.05
CA SER A 10 4.71 -3.72 4.24
C SER A 10 5.41 -2.79 5.24
N PHE A 11 5.63 -1.55 4.81
CA PHE A 11 6.23 -0.50 5.64
C PHE A 11 5.45 0.82 5.56
N LEU A 12 5.61 1.61 6.62
CA LEU A 12 5.21 3.02 6.65
C LEU A 12 6.43 3.86 7.03
N ILE A 13 6.82 4.77 6.15
CA ILE A 13 7.96 5.67 6.34
C ILE A 13 7.44 7.11 6.50
N GLU A 14 7.74 7.73 7.62
CA GLU A 14 7.38 9.12 7.92
C GLU A 14 8.64 10.00 7.94
N ASN A 15 8.64 11.06 7.13
CA ASN A 15 9.68 12.07 7.12
C ASN A 15 9.10 13.46 6.81
N GLY A 16 8.99 14.31 7.84
CA GLY A 16 8.38 15.63 7.71
C GLY A 16 6.91 15.52 7.30
N LYS A 17 6.56 16.15 6.17
CA LYS A 17 5.20 16.09 5.59
C LYS A 17 4.93 14.81 4.81
N ASN A 18 5.98 14.03 4.52
CA ASN A 18 5.85 12.83 3.72
C ASN A 18 5.56 11.63 4.62
N LYS A 19 4.54 10.87 4.23
CA LYS A 19 4.19 9.57 4.78
C LYS A 19 4.02 8.58 3.64
N ILE A 20 4.94 7.65 3.51
CA ILE A 20 5.03 6.73 2.37
C ILE A 20 4.59 5.34 2.85
N ALA A 21 3.59 4.76 2.21
CA ALA A 21 3.29 3.35 2.35
C ALA A 21 4.06 2.56 1.29
N ILE A 22 4.79 1.54 1.73
CA ILE A 22 5.45 0.58 0.85
C ILE A 22 4.66 -0.72 0.92
N ASP A 23 4.28 -1.22 -0.25
CA ASP A 23 3.56 -2.48 -0.45
C ASP A 23 2.37 -2.64 0.49
N PRO A 24 1.30 -1.81 0.35
CA PRO A 24 0.06 -2.00 1.10
C PRO A 24 -0.66 -3.27 0.61
N GLY A 25 -0.20 -4.40 1.11
CA GLY A 25 -0.69 -5.71 0.77
C GLY A 25 -1.75 -6.25 1.73
N GLN A 26 -2.15 -7.49 1.44
CA GLN A 26 -3.11 -8.24 2.23
C GLN A 26 -2.38 -9.33 3.04
N ASN A 27 -2.79 -9.51 4.29
CA ASN A 27 -2.35 -10.68 5.04
C ASN A 27 -3.04 -11.94 4.48
N LEU A 28 -2.24 -12.92 4.05
CA LEU A 28 -2.71 -14.12 3.34
C LEU A 28 -2.98 -15.33 4.24
N TRP A 29 -2.88 -15.20 5.57
CA TRP A 29 -3.29 -16.28 6.47
C TRP A 29 -4.81 -16.49 6.38
N ILE A 30 -5.22 -17.76 6.23
CA ILE A 30 -6.62 -18.20 5.93
C ILE A 30 -7.69 -17.71 6.93
N PHE A 31 -7.31 -17.15 8.08
CA PHE A 31 -8.24 -16.55 9.06
C PHE A 31 -7.91 -15.08 9.42
N LYS A 32 -6.99 -14.45 8.71
CA LYS A 32 -6.53 -13.07 8.93
C LYS A 32 -6.40 -12.31 7.61
N LEU A 33 -7.41 -12.39 6.74
CA LEU A 33 -7.48 -11.66 5.45
C LEU A 33 -7.72 -10.15 5.63
N SER A 34 -6.89 -9.49 6.45
CA SER A 34 -6.92 -8.06 6.72
C SER A 34 -5.76 -7.33 6.03
N SER A 35 -5.93 -6.03 5.83
CA SER A 35 -4.82 -5.17 5.39
C SER A 35 -3.62 -5.27 6.34
N LEU A 36 -2.40 -5.30 5.80
CA LEU A 36 -1.17 -5.24 6.58
C LEU A 36 -1.03 -3.87 7.25
N ILE A 37 -1.27 -2.78 6.51
CA ILE A 37 -1.30 -1.42 7.06
C ILE A 37 -2.69 -1.13 7.64
N PRO A 38 -2.84 -0.75 8.92
CA PRO A 38 -4.13 -0.43 9.53
C PRO A 38 -4.87 0.70 8.80
N LYS A 39 -6.18 0.55 8.64
CA LYS A 39 -7.04 1.56 7.96
C LYS A 39 -6.97 2.95 8.58
N THR A 40 -6.67 3.05 9.88
CA THR A 40 -6.49 4.32 10.59
C THR A 40 -5.32 5.14 10.06
N GLU A 41 -4.34 4.51 9.41
CA GLU A 41 -3.20 5.20 8.81
C GLU A 41 -3.53 5.77 7.43
N TRP A 42 -4.52 5.19 6.73
CA TRP A 42 -4.65 5.33 5.28
C TRP A 42 -4.78 6.78 4.82
N LYS A 43 -5.70 7.55 5.41
CA LYS A 43 -5.97 8.95 5.04
C LYS A 43 -4.76 9.88 5.14
N SER A 44 -3.76 9.51 5.96
CA SER A 44 -2.57 10.35 6.18
C SER A 44 -1.40 9.99 5.26
N ILE A 45 -1.53 8.94 4.45
CA ILE A 45 -0.52 8.55 3.48
C ILE A 45 -0.47 9.60 2.37
N THR A 46 0.75 9.92 1.94
CA THR A 46 1.02 10.93 0.90
C THR A 46 1.54 10.33 -0.38
N HIS A 47 2.14 9.14 -0.32
CA HIS A 47 2.70 8.42 -1.47
C HIS A 47 2.58 6.92 -1.21
N ILE A 48 2.32 6.16 -2.26
CA ILE A 48 2.27 4.70 -2.21
C ILE A 48 3.34 4.16 -3.15
N LEU A 49 4.20 3.28 -2.67
CA LEU A 49 5.20 2.58 -3.46
C LEU A 49 4.82 1.10 -3.53
N ILE A 50 4.72 0.55 -4.74
CA ILE A 50 4.47 -0.87 -4.97
C ILE A 50 5.68 -1.46 -5.69
N THR A 51 6.27 -2.50 -5.13
CA THR A 51 7.47 -3.15 -5.66
C THR A 51 7.15 -4.11 -6.81
N HIS A 52 6.08 -4.90 -6.68
CA HIS A 52 5.59 -5.82 -7.73
C HIS A 52 4.10 -6.18 -7.53
N GLY A 53 3.55 -6.98 -8.44
CA GLY A 53 2.10 -7.23 -8.57
C GLY A 53 1.53 -8.37 -7.73
N ASP A 54 2.30 -8.98 -6.84
CA ASP A 54 1.79 -10.10 -6.04
C ASP A 54 0.77 -9.59 -4.99
N PRO A 55 -0.31 -10.34 -4.67
CA PRO A 55 -1.37 -9.87 -3.79
C PRO A 55 -0.91 -9.41 -2.38
N ASP A 56 0.08 -10.07 -1.80
CA ASP A 56 0.69 -9.69 -0.52
C ASP A 56 1.50 -8.39 -0.60
N HIS A 57 1.72 -7.85 -1.81
CA HIS A 57 2.34 -6.55 -2.03
C HIS A 57 1.35 -5.44 -2.33
N HIS A 58 0.32 -5.70 -3.14
CA HIS A 58 -0.47 -4.60 -3.71
C HIS A 58 -1.98 -4.63 -3.45
N TRP A 59 -2.55 -5.70 -2.88
CA TRP A 59 -4.00 -5.92 -2.85
C TRP A 59 -4.83 -4.82 -2.18
N GLN A 60 -4.23 -3.97 -1.33
CA GLN A 60 -4.89 -2.81 -0.71
C GLN A 60 -4.55 -1.48 -1.37
N SER A 61 -3.64 -1.43 -2.34
CA SER A 61 -3.11 -0.19 -2.94
C SER A 61 -4.20 0.74 -3.44
N ASP A 62 -5.17 0.24 -4.20
CA ASP A 62 -6.26 1.06 -4.74
C ASP A 62 -7.11 1.69 -3.63
N ARG A 63 -7.40 0.90 -2.58
CA ARG A 63 -8.19 1.38 -1.43
C ARG A 63 -7.42 2.40 -0.60
N VAL A 64 -6.11 2.23 -0.47
CA VAL A 64 -5.23 3.18 0.20
C VAL A 64 -5.14 4.47 -0.62
N ALA A 65 -4.96 4.36 -1.95
CA ALA A 65 -4.91 5.50 -2.86
C ALA A 65 -6.22 6.29 -2.83
N GLU A 66 -7.37 5.61 -2.89
CA GLU A 66 -8.70 6.22 -2.79
C GLU A 66 -8.89 6.95 -1.45
N ALA A 67 -8.52 6.33 -0.33
CA ALA A 67 -8.70 6.92 1.00
C ALA A 67 -7.77 8.11 1.27
N SER A 68 -6.63 8.18 0.59
CA SER A 68 -5.57 9.19 0.83
C SER A 68 -5.45 10.24 -0.26
N ASN A 69 -6.03 9.98 -1.43
CA ASN A 69 -5.75 10.70 -2.68
C ASN A 69 -4.24 10.72 -3.03
N ALA A 70 -3.48 9.74 -2.55
CA ALA A 70 -2.04 9.66 -2.78
C ALA A 70 -1.71 9.07 -4.16
N PRO A 71 -0.68 9.58 -4.85
CA PRO A 71 -0.16 8.95 -6.06
C PRO A 71 0.45 7.58 -5.75
N VAL A 72 0.30 6.67 -6.72
CA VAL A 72 0.96 5.35 -6.73
C VAL A 72 2.21 5.41 -7.60
N VAL A 73 3.33 4.99 -7.05
CA VAL A 73 4.62 4.86 -7.71
C VAL A 73 4.92 3.38 -7.87
N CYS A 74 5.16 2.93 -9.10
CA CYS A 74 5.51 1.55 -9.39
C CYS A 74 6.31 1.43 -10.70
N GLY A 75 6.85 0.24 -10.98
CA GLY A 75 7.50 -0.05 -12.25
C GLY A 75 6.54 0.12 -13.44
N LYS A 76 7.06 0.58 -14.58
CA LYS A 76 6.27 0.88 -15.79
C LYS A 76 5.39 -0.30 -16.24
N ASP A 77 5.89 -1.52 -16.15
CA ASP A 77 5.13 -2.70 -16.57
C ASP A 77 4.04 -3.09 -15.56
N LEU A 78 4.23 -2.82 -14.27
CA LEU A 78 3.18 -2.99 -13.26
C LEU A 78 2.02 -2.03 -13.50
N ALA A 79 2.32 -0.79 -13.85
CA ALA A 79 1.30 0.22 -14.18
C ALA A 79 0.39 -0.19 -15.35
N LYS A 80 0.87 -1.03 -16.28
CA LYS A 80 0.05 -1.56 -17.39
C LYS A 80 -0.95 -2.62 -16.93
N ASN A 81 -0.64 -3.34 -15.85
CA ASN A 81 -1.43 -4.43 -15.29
C ASN A 81 -2.32 -4.00 -14.12
N LEU A 82 -2.13 -2.79 -13.59
CA LEU A 82 -3.05 -2.14 -12.67
C LEU A 82 -4.30 -1.72 -13.45
N VAL A 83 -5.15 -2.69 -13.75
CA VAL A 83 -6.50 -2.44 -14.26
C VAL A 83 -7.30 -1.93 -13.08
N TRP A 84 -7.70 -0.66 -13.11
CA TRP A 84 -8.73 -0.16 -12.19
C TRP A 84 -10.00 -0.96 -12.46
N VAL A 85 -10.34 -1.89 -11.55
CA VAL A 85 -11.60 -2.63 -11.60
C VAL A 85 -12.57 -1.88 -10.69
N PRO A 86 -13.52 -1.10 -11.24
CA PRO A 86 -14.58 -0.53 -10.41
C PRO A 86 -15.32 -1.67 -9.71
N ARG A 87 -15.50 -1.56 -8.39
CA ARG A 87 -16.44 -2.38 -7.64
C ARG A 87 -17.69 -1.59 -7.36
#